data_AF-A0A819GK83-F1
#
_entry.id   AF-A0A819GK83-F1
#
_cell.length_a   1.000
_cell.length_b   1.000
_cell.length_c   1.000
_cell.angle_alpha   90.00
_cell.angle_beta   90.00
_cell.angle_gamma   90.00
#
_symmetry.space_group_name_H-M   'P 1'
#
loop_
_entity.id
_entity.type
_entity.pdbx_description
1 polymer ?
#
loop_
_entity_poly.entity_id
_entity_poly.type
_entity_poly.pdbx_seq_one_letter_code
_entity_poly.pdbx_strand_id
1 'polypeptide(L)'
;MTHDEGKHVMLSYNWDNKVLVSKIHDILVDNGIRVWMDINGGMRDNVNKSMAHGVEKATVVCCFMTPAYQNSYNCQREYEYANEQVKKNRLRIIPCMIGDKDFKKWTPSGSLGIITAGLTYVNFRDDSDSNIRSKARELIDMIKNQTSIPPPESTSAAIKPFDSIRQKYLQQNRIKRMVNEEKSFPIEQNYINLAMVETKEQQEKEKKLKRQDDKNAAPQQRQVDENADSQQWQDGVRGTYEEIYGVKTSIDVTKIFAKCKKPTKKVLVLGRAGIGKSTFCQYVTYRWAKGELWSQPN
;
A
#
# COMPACT_ATOMS: atom_id res chain seq x y z
N MET A 1 14.51 -10.81 21.95
CA MET A 1 15.43 -10.94 20.79
C MET A 1 14.68 -10.48 19.56
N THR A 2 15.05 -9.31 19.04
CA THR A 2 14.43 -8.69 17.85
C THR A 2 14.89 -9.45 16.62
N HIS A 3 14.01 -10.27 16.04
CA HIS A 3 14.29 -10.91 14.75
C HIS A 3 14.35 -9.83 13.67
N ASP A 4 15.53 -9.69 13.08
CA ASP A 4 15.90 -8.82 11.98
C ASP A 4 14.83 -8.80 10.87
N GLU A 5 14.22 -7.62 10.62
CA GLU A 5 13.11 -7.38 9.69
C GLU A 5 13.57 -7.32 8.22
N GLY A 6 14.50 -8.18 7.84
CA GLY A 6 15.13 -8.12 6.55
C GLY A 6 14.41 -8.92 5.47
N LYS A 7 14.50 -8.44 4.22
CA LYS A 7 14.06 -9.13 3.00
C LYS A 7 14.65 -10.55 2.92
N HIS A 8 13.81 -11.56 2.65
CA HIS A 8 14.20 -12.98 2.50
C HIS A 8 13.75 -13.57 1.15
N VAL A 9 14.22 -14.80 0.86
CA VAL A 9 13.75 -15.63 -0.25
C VAL A 9 12.81 -16.70 0.30
N MET A 10 11.59 -16.77 -0.21
CA MET A 10 10.62 -17.80 0.18
C MET A 10 10.75 -19.01 -0.75
N LEU A 11 10.84 -20.21 -0.19
CA LEU A 11 10.73 -21.48 -0.93
C LEU A 11 9.30 -21.99 -0.82
N SER A 12 8.55 -21.90 -1.91
CA SER A 12 7.18 -22.42 -2.01
C SER A 12 7.20 -23.79 -2.68
N TYR A 13 6.73 -24.82 -1.99
CA TYR A 13 6.84 -26.20 -2.45
C TYR A 13 5.68 -27.06 -1.93
N ASN A 14 5.41 -28.16 -2.63
CA ASN A 14 4.52 -29.19 -2.11
C ASN A 14 5.29 -30.09 -1.15
N TRP A 15 4.66 -30.46 -0.03
CA TRP A 15 5.22 -31.26 1.07
C TRP A 15 5.95 -32.53 0.65
N ASP A 16 5.52 -33.19 -0.43
CA ASP A 16 6.18 -34.41 -0.95
C ASP A 16 7.63 -34.16 -1.39
N ASN A 17 7.96 -32.90 -1.71
CA ASN A 17 9.28 -32.48 -2.17
C ASN A 17 10.16 -31.90 -1.05
N LYS A 18 9.73 -32.01 0.22
CA LYS A 18 10.43 -31.42 1.37
C LYS A 18 11.91 -31.78 1.43
N VAL A 19 12.25 -33.05 1.21
CA VAL A 19 13.64 -33.55 1.28
C VAL A 19 14.54 -32.81 0.28
N LEU A 20 14.10 -32.70 -0.97
CA LEU A 20 14.86 -32.01 -2.01
C LEU A 20 14.97 -30.51 -1.74
N VAL A 21 13.86 -29.87 -1.37
CA VAL A 21 13.82 -28.42 -1.12
C VAL A 21 14.63 -28.04 0.12
N SER A 22 14.69 -28.91 1.15
CA SER A 22 15.56 -28.73 2.31
C SER A 22 17.04 -28.77 1.94
N LYS A 23 17.47 -29.67 1.04
CA LYS A 23 18.86 -29.65 0.52
C LYS A 23 19.19 -28.32 -0.16
N ILE A 24 18.26 -27.79 -0.94
CA ILE A 24 18.43 -26.52 -1.66
C ILE A 24 18.43 -25.34 -0.66
N HIS A 25 17.56 -25.37 0.35
CA HIS A 25 17.55 -24.43 1.47
C HIS A 25 18.92 -24.34 2.12
N ASP A 26 19.52 -25.46 2.49
CA ASP A 26 20.81 -25.48 3.18
C ASP A 26 21.90 -24.88 2.30
N ILE A 27 21.93 -25.23 1.00
CA ILE A 27 22.87 -24.63 0.04
C ILE A 27 22.68 -23.11 -0.08
N LEU A 28 21.44 -22.61 -0.12
CA LEU A 28 21.16 -21.17 -0.18
C LEU A 28 21.64 -20.45 1.09
N VAL A 29 21.36 -21.01 2.27
CA VAL A 29 21.77 -20.46 3.57
C VAL A 29 23.28 -20.44 3.72
N ASP A 30 23.97 -21.53 3.34
CA ASP A 30 25.43 -21.63 3.33
C ASP A 30 26.08 -20.57 2.42
N ASN A 31 25.34 -20.09 1.41
CA ASN A 31 25.76 -19.03 0.50
C ASN A 31 25.29 -17.63 0.93
N GLY A 32 24.85 -17.46 2.17
CA GLY A 32 24.48 -16.19 2.79
C GLY A 32 23.12 -15.64 2.36
N ILE A 33 22.27 -16.46 1.73
CA ILE A 33 20.90 -16.06 1.40
C ILE A 33 20.00 -16.31 2.61
N ARG A 34 19.25 -15.28 3.03
CA ARG A 34 18.19 -15.45 4.03
C ARG A 34 17.01 -16.16 3.37
N VAL A 35 16.71 -17.36 3.85
CA VAL A 35 15.64 -18.20 3.31
C VAL A 35 14.51 -18.34 4.33
N TRP A 36 13.28 -18.33 3.83
CA TRP A 36 12.07 -18.69 4.55
C TRP A 36 11.47 -19.94 3.91
N MET A 37 11.17 -20.94 4.74
CA MET A 37 10.56 -22.21 4.34
C MET A 37 9.67 -22.70 5.48
N ASP A 38 8.56 -23.38 5.18
CA ASP A 38 7.79 -24.08 6.21
C ASP A 38 8.52 -25.39 6.59
N ILE A 39 9.30 -25.36 7.67
CA ILE A 39 10.19 -26.47 8.05
C ILE A 39 9.52 -27.42 9.07
N ASN A 40 8.53 -26.96 9.85
CA ASN A 40 8.15 -27.65 11.09
C ASN A 40 6.70 -28.16 11.20
N GLY A 41 5.86 -28.07 10.16
CA GLY A 41 4.52 -28.68 10.21
C GLY A 41 3.58 -28.17 11.31
N GLY A 42 3.93 -27.05 11.95
CA GLY A 42 3.12 -26.40 12.98
C GLY A 42 1.91 -25.65 12.44
N MET A 43 1.60 -25.75 11.15
CA MET A 43 0.51 -25.02 10.50
C MET A 43 -0.78 -25.82 10.39
N ARG A 44 -1.14 -26.66 11.37
CA ARG A 44 -2.46 -27.32 11.35
C ARG A 44 -3.62 -26.31 11.49
N ASP A 45 -3.41 -25.18 12.18
CA ASP A 45 -4.51 -24.26 12.51
C ASP A 45 -4.39 -22.84 11.90
N ASN A 46 -3.28 -22.48 11.24
CA ASN A 46 -3.07 -21.09 10.77
C ASN A 46 -2.23 -20.93 9.48
N VAL A 47 -2.34 -21.90 8.55
CA VAL A 47 -1.66 -21.90 7.23
C VAL A 47 -1.69 -20.53 6.55
N ASN A 48 -2.86 -19.88 6.53
CA ASN A 48 -3.07 -18.63 5.80
C ASN A 48 -2.26 -17.43 6.34
N LYS A 49 -2.07 -17.34 7.67
CA LYS A 49 -1.38 -16.20 8.29
C LYS A 49 0.14 -16.31 8.10
N SER A 50 0.69 -17.50 8.29
CA SER A 50 2.12 -17.74 8.12
C SER A 50 2.54 -17.65 6.64
N MET A 51 1.66 -18.08 5.73
CA MET A 51 1.83 -17.95 4.28
C MET A 51 1.85 -16.49 3.81
N ALA A 52 0.91 -15.67 4.29
CA ALA A 52 0.89 -14.24 3.97
C ALA A 52 2.17 -13.54 4.46
N HIS A 53 2.63 -13.89 5.66
CA HIS A 53 3.88 -13.37 6.22
C HIS A 53 5.11 -13.75 5.37
N GLY A 54 5.17 -15.01 4.92
CA GLY A 54 6.23 -15.52 4.07
C GLY A 54 6.34 -14.77 2.74
N VAL A 55 5.21 -14.49 2.10
CA VAL A 55 5.17 -13.75 0.81
C VAL A 55 5.39 -12.25 1.00
N GLU A 56 4.79 -11.60 2.01
CA GLU A 56 4.84 -10.14 2.18
C GLU A 56 6.24 -9.59 2.44
N LYS A 57 7.08 -10.37 3.11
CA LYS A 57 8.45 -9.98 3.45
C LYS A 57 9.50 -10.54 2.48
N ALA A 58 9.07 -11.36 1.52
CA ALA A 58 9.98 -11.92 0.52
C ALA A 58 10.29 -10.92 -0.60
N THR A 59 11.54 -10.93 -1.08
CA THR A 59 11.91 -10.30 -2.36
C THR A 59 11.76 -11.23 -3.54
N VAL A 60 11.92 -12.53 -3.28
CA VAL A 60 11.84 -13.59 -4.29
C VAL A 60 11.05 -14.75 -3.71
N VAL A 61 10.16 -15.32 -4.51
CA VAL A 61 9.50 -16.60 -4.23
C VAL A 61 9.98 -17.61 -5.27
N CYS A 62 10.63 -18.66 -4.80
CA CYS A 62 11.01 -19.82 -5.61
C CYS A 62 9.86 -20.82 -5.59
N CYS A 63 9.15 -20.97 -6.71
CA CYS A 63 8.03 -21.91 -6.84
C CYS A 63 8.55 -23.25 -7.33
N PHE A 64 8.59 -24.27 -6.46
CA PHE A 64 9.02 -25.63 -6.79
C PHE A 64 7.85 -26.43 -7.39
N MET A 65 7.75 -26.40 -8.71
CA MET A 65 6.58 -26.84 -9.47
C MET A 65 6.60 -28.32 -9.80
N THR A 66 5.48 -28.97 -9.51
CA THR A 66 5.07 -30.35 -9.81
C THR A 66 3.54 -30.33 -10.04
N PRO A 67 2.86 -31.43 -10.45
CA PRO A 67 1.42 -31.40 -10.64
C PRO A 67 0.72 -31.34 -9.27
N ALA A 68 1.31 -31.98 -8.25
CA ALA A 68 0.87 -31.92 -6.87
C ALA A 68 1.01 -30.50 -6.28
N TYR A 69 2.03 -29.74 -6.69
CA TYR A 69 2.12 -28.32 -6.37
C TYR A 69 1.02 -27.50 -7.06
N GLN A 70 0.80 -27.71 -8.35
CA GLN A 70 -0.23 -26.98 -9.10
C GLN A 70 -1.65 -27.25 -8.59
N ASN A 71 -1.93 -28.49 -8.19
CA ASN A 71 -3.27 -28.93 -7.77
C ASN A 71 -3.50 -28.78 -6.25
N SER A 72 -2.49 -28.36 -5.49
CA SER A 72 -2.63 -28.13 -4.04
C SER A 72 -3.27 -26.78 -3.76
N TYR A 73 -4.37 -26.79 -3.01
CA TYR A 73 -5.09 -25.57 -2.61
C TYR A 73 -4.19 -24.54 -1.90
N ASN A 74 -3.31 -25.00 -1.01
CA ASN A 74 -2.42 -24.11 -0.27
C ASN A 74 -1.36 -23.48 -1.18
N CYS A 75 -0.74 -24.29 -2.05
CA CYS A 75 0.26 -23.81 -3.01
C CYS A 75 -0.38 -22.84 -4.03
N GLN A 76 -1.63 -23.09 -4.42
CA GLN A 76 -2.39 -22.20 -5.29
C GLN A 76 -2.54 -20.80 -4.71
N ARG A 77 -2.91 -20.71 -3.44
CA ARG A 77 -3.02 -19.43 -2.74
C ARG A 77 -1.66 -18.72 -2.61
N GLU A 78 -0.58 -19.47 -2.41
CA GLU A 78 0.78 -18.92 -2.34
C GLU A 78 1.20 -18.23 -3.63
N TYR A 79 1.13 -18.94 -4.76
CA TYR A 79 1.61 -18.37 -6.02
C TYR A 79 0.67 -17.28 -6.55
N GLU A 80 -0.64 -17.36 -6.28
CA GLU A 80 -1.59 -16.30 -6.65
C GLU A 80 -1.33 -15.04 -5.84
N TYR A 81 -1.07 -15.16 -4.54
CA TYR A 81 -0.72 -14.01 -3.71
C TYR A 81 0.64 -13.41 -4.10
N ALA A 82 1.63 -14.26 -4.37
CA ALA A 82 2.93 -13.82 -4.89
C ALA A 82 2.77 -13.04 -6.21
N ASN A 83 1.91 -13.50 -7.12
CA ASN A 83 1.63 -12.81 -8.38
C ASN A 83 1.05 -11.40 -8.16
N GLU A 84 0.19 -11.21 -7.16
CA GLU A 84 -0.30 -9.86 -6.80
C GLU A 84 0.81 -8.94 -6.28
N GLN A 85 1.85 -9.49 -5.64
CA GLN A 85 3.03 -8.71 -5.23
C GLN A 85 3.97 -8.43 -6.41
N VAL A 86 4.06 -9.36 -7.38
CA VAL A 86 4.78 -9.15 -8.65
C VAL A 86 4.18 -7.98 -9.43
N LYS A 87 2.84 -7.91 -9.55
CA LYS A 87 2.14 -6.78 -10.21
C LYS A 87 2.42 -5.43 -9.54
N LYS A 88 2.73 -5.43 -8.24
CA LYS A 88 3.13 -4.24 -7.46
C LYS A 88 4.64 -3.97 -7.51
N ASN A 89 5.40 -4.74 -8.28
CA ASN A 89 6.87 -4.69 -8.38
C ASN A 89 7.57 -4.83 -7.02
N ARG A 90 7.00 -5.64 -6.11
CA ARG A 90 7.55 -5.87 -4.75
C ARG A 90 8.29 -7.20 -4.61
N LEU A 91 7.99 -8.11 -5.52
CA LEU A 91 8.39 -9.52 -5.44
C LEU A 91 8.70 -10.03 -6.83
N ARG A 92 9.59 -11.00 -6.93
CA ARG A 92 9.85 -11.76 -8.15
C ARG A 92 9.53 -13.23 -7.93
N ILE A 93 9.09 -13.90 -8.98
CA ILE A 93 8.87 -15.34 -8.98
C ILE A 93 9.99 -15.99 -9.79
N ILE A 94 10.62 -17.01 -9.21
CA ILE A 94 11.54 -17.92 -9.92
C ILE A 94 10.89 -19.30 -9.97
N PRO A 95 10.42 -19.75 -11.13
CA PRO A 95 9.94 -21.12 -11.28
C PRO A 95 11.10 -22.12 -11.16
N CYS A 96 10.88 -23.19 -10.40
CA CYS A 96 11.83 -24.28 -10.20
C CYS A 96 11.12 -25.59 -10.57
N MET A 97 11.51 -26.23 -11.68
CA MET A 97 10.88 -27.46 -12.14
C MET A 97 11.44 -28.66 -11.38
N ILE A 98 10.58 -29.41 -10.69
CA ILE A 98 10.92 -30.71 -10.10
C ILE A 98 10.18 -31.79 -10.87
N GLY A 99 10.75 -32.98 -10.98
CA GLY A 99 10.08 -34.11 -11.59
C GLY A 99 10.97 -35.31 -11.80
N ASP A 100 10.37 -36.48 -12.01
CA ASP A 100 11.07 -37.70 -12.41
C ASP A 100 11.31 -37.80 -13.93
N LYS A 101 11.68 -39.00 -14.40
CA LYS A 101 11.96 -39.27 -15.82
C LYS A 101 10.75 -39.11 -16.74
N ASP A 102 9.54 -39.40 -16.26
CA ASP A 102 8.29 -39.26 -17.02
C ASP A 102 7.80 -37.79 -17.02
N PHE A 103 8.31 -37.03 -16.07
CA PHE A 103 8.06 -35.61 -15.88
C PHE A 103 8.69 -34.67 -16.92
N LYS A 104 9.57 -35.18 -17.80
CA LYS A 104 10.22 -34.37 -18.84
C LYS A 104 9.24 -33.68 -19.79
N LYS A 105 8.03 -34.21 -19.94
CA LYS A 105 6.98 -33.67 -20.82
C LYS A 105 5.98 -32.76 -20.10
N TRP A 106 5.95 -32.78 -18.78
CA TRP A 106 4.98 -31.97 -18.04
C TRP A 106 5.37 -30.49 -18.07
N THR A 107 4.38 -29.62 -18.25
CA THR A 107 4.51 -28.17 -18.15
C THR A 107 3.38 -27.62 -17.28
N PRO A 108 3.62 -26.52 -16.54
CA PRO A 108 2.57 -25.90 -15.75
C PRO A 108 1.45 -25.40 -16.66
N SER A 109 0.22 -25.56 -16.21
CA SER A 109 -1.00 -25.16 -16.92
C SER A 109 -1.94 -24.36 -16.01
N GLY A 110 -3.05 -23.88 -16.55
CA GLY A 110 -3.99 -23.04 -15.81
C GLY A 110 -3.33 -21.76 -15.26
N SER A 111 -3.73 -21.35 -14.06
CA SER A 111 -3.20 -20.13 -13.41
C SER A 111 -1.69 -20.16 -13.24
N LEU A 112 -1.11 -21.31 -12.83
CA LEU A 112 0.34 -21.45 -12.65
C LEU A 112 1.08 -21.30 -13.99
N GLY A 113 0.54 -21.90 -15.05
CA GLY A 113 1.06 -21.73 -16.41
C GLY A 113 1.06 -20.27 -16.85
N ILE A 114 -0.03 -19.53 -16.61
CA ILE A 114 -0.12 -18.09 -16.94
C ILE A 114 0.91 -17.27 -16.16
N ILE A 115 1.06 -17.53 -14.85
CA ILE A 115 1.97 -16.79 -13.97
C ILE A 115 3.44 -17.01 -14.34
N THR A 116 3.77 -18.23 -14.78
CA THR A 116 5.14 -18.63 -15.08
C THR A 116 5.50 -18.58 -16.57
N ALA A 117 4.52 -18.29 -17.43
CA ALA A 117 4.75 -18.12 -18.86
C ALA A 117 5.80 -17.03 -19.13
N GLY A 118 6.82 -17.38 -19.91
CA GLY A 118 7.90 -16.45 -20.27
C GLY A 118 8.95 -16.21 -19.18
N LEU A 119 8.80 -16.79 -17.98
CA LEU A 119 9.84 -16.74 -16.95
C LEU A 119 10.91 -17.80 -17.20
N THR A 120 12.18 -17.44 -16.99
CA THR A 120 13.28 -18.41 -16.92
C THR A 120 13.09 -19.29 -15.69
N TYR A 121 13.21 -20.61 -15.85
CA TYR A 121 13.06 -21.57 -14.75
C TYR A 121 14.36 -22.33 -14.49
N VAL A 122 14.56 -22.73 -13.24
CA VAL A 122 15.66 -23.63 -12.84
C VAL A 122 15.17 -25.07 -12.90
N ASN A 123 15.95 -25.97 -13.49
CA ASN A 123 15.53 -27.35 -13.72
C ASN A 123 16.18 -28.34 -12.72
N PHE A 124 15.40 -28.77 -11.72
CA PHE A 124 15.77 -29.75 -10.69
C PHE A 124 15.17 -31.16 -10.96
N ARG A 125 14.83 -31.50 -12.20
CA ARG A 125 14.33 -32.84 -12.56
C ARG A 125 15.39 -33.95 -12.48
N ASP A 126 16.67 -33.57 -12.50
CA ASP A 126 17.76 -34.48 -12.17
C ASP A 126 18.10 -34.28 -10.68
N ASP A 127 17.80 -35.28 -9.88
CA ASP A 127 17.95 -35.27 -8.42
C ASP A 127 19.32 -35.77 -7.94
N SER A 128 20.27 -35.99 -8.86
CA SER A 128 21.65 -36.26 -8.48
C SER A 128 22.24 -35.09 -7.69
N ASP A 129 23.00 -35.38 -6.64
CA ASP A 129 23.56 -34.34 -5.78
C ASP A 129 24.48 -33.36 -6.55
N SER A 130 25.14 -33.81 -7.62
CA SER A 130 25.91 -32.94 -8.52
C SER A 130 25.02 -31.95 -9.26
N ASN A 131 23.89 -32.41 -9.81
CA ASN A 131 22.96 -31.53 -10.50
C ASN A 131 22.29 -30.57 -9.51
N ILE A 132 21.83 -31.06 -8.36
CA ILE A 132 21.24 -30.22 -7.30
C ILE A 132 22.19 -29.08 -6.93
N ARG A 133 23.48 -29.38 -6.67
CA ARG A 133 24.47 -28.34 -6.36
C ARG A 133 24.67 -27.36 -7.52
N SER A 134 24.75 -27.85 -8.75
CA SER A 134 24.91 -26.98 -9.93
C SER A 134 23.70 -26.05 -10.11
N LYS A 135 22.48 -26.58 -9.98
CA LYS A 135 21.23 -25.85 -10.17
C LYS A 135 20.89 -24.94 -9.00
N ALA A 136 21.31 -25.30 -7.78
CA ALA A 136 21.25 -24.39 -6.64
C ALA A 136 22.16 -23.17 -6.85
N ARG A 137 23.35 -23.33 -7.45
CA ARG A 137 24.20 -22.18 -7.83
C ARG A 137 23.55 -21.30 -8.90
N GLU A 138 22.96 -21.91 -9.93
CA GLU A 138 22.18 -21.17 -10.94
C GLU A 138 21.03 -20.37 -10.29
N LEU A 139 20.32 -20.98 -9.34
CA LEU A 139 19.26 -20.32 -8.58
C LEU A 139 19.82 -19.16 -7.72
N ILE A 140 20.96 -19.34 -7.07
CA ILE A 140 21.66 -18.29 -6.31
C ILE A 140 21.97 -17.10 -7.22
N ASP A 141 22.49 -17.35 -8.42
CA ASP A 141 22.82 -16.29 -9.38
C ASP A 141 21.55 -15.57 -9.85
N MET A 142 20.47 -16.30 -10.13
CA MET A 142 19.18 -15.69 -10.46
C MET A 142 18.63 -14.84 -9.31
N ILE A 143 18.70 -15.32 -8.06
CA ILE A 143 18.28 -14.56 -6.88
C ILE A 143 19.13 -13.29 -6.76
N LYS A 144 20.46 -13.41 -6.84
CA LYS A 144 21.37 -12.27 -6.73
C LYS A 144 21.12 -11.24 -7.82
N ASN A 145 20.95 -11.67 -9.07
CA ASN A 145 20.64 -10.81 -10.22
C ASN A 145 19.28 -10.11 -10.09
N GLN A 146 18.32 -10.71 -9.38
CA GLN A 146 17.04 -10.09 -9.08
C GLN A 146 17.09 -9.17 -7.85
N THR A 147 18.00 -9.42 -6.91
CA THR A 147 18.26 -8.52 -5.78
C THR A 147 19.18 -7.36 -6.14
N SER A 148 19.96 -7.48 -7.22
CA SER A 148 20.70 -6.40 -7.86
C SER A 148 19.81 -5.60 -8.83
N ILE A 149 18.50 -5.53 -8.58
CA ILE A 149 17.74 -4.35 -8.99
C ILE A 149 18.40 -3.19 -8.25
N PRO A 150 19.13 -2.30 -8.93
CA PRO A 150 19.58 -1.07 -8.29
C PRO A 150 18.31 -0.39 -7.76
N PRO A 151 18.36 0.35 -6.63
CA PRO A 151 17.33 1.36 -6.41
C PRO A 151 17.18 2.12 -7.73
N PRO A 152 15.94 2.32 -8.24
CA PRO A 152 15.73 2.59 -9.66
C PRO A 152 16.59 3.76 -10.13
N GLU A 153 17.68 3.44 -10.82
CA GLU A 153 18.59 4.35 -11.50
C GLU A 153 18.59 3.91 -12.97
N SER A 154 17.86 4.65 -13.78
CA SER A 154 18.42 5.70 -14.65
C SER A 154 18.86 5.13 -15.99
N THR A 155 17.90 4.78 -16.83
CA THR A 155 18.08 5.05 -18.26
C THR A 155 17.98 6.55 -18.45
N SER A 156 19.08 7.10 -18.97
CA SER A 156 19.29 8.49 -19.34
C SER A 156 18.17 9.00 -20.27
N ALA A 157 17.13 9.54 -19.66
CA ALA A 157 16.47 10.75 -20.11
C ALA A 157 16.40 11.60 -18.85
N ALA A 158 16.88 12.85 -18.90
CA ALA A 158 16.91 13.74 -17.74
C ALA A 158 15.57 13.67 -16.99
N ILE A 159 15.54 12.99 -15.84
CA ILE A 159 14.33 12.88 -15.02
C ILE A 159 14.08 14.29 -14.53
N LYS A 160 13.05 14.94 -15.07
CA LYS A 160 12.66 16.26 -14.59
C LYS A 160 12.31 16.07 -13.11
N PRO A 161 12.87 16.88 -12.17
CA PRO A 161 12.65 16.71 -10.74
C PRO A 161 11.18 16.56 -10.33
N PHE A 162 10.27 17.11 -11.13
CA PHE A 162 8.82 17.03 -10.95
C PHE A 162 8.23 15.64 -11.23
N ASP A 163 8.83 14.81 -12.06
CA ASP A 163 8.29 13.49 -12.41
C ASP A 163 8.40 12.50 -11.25
N SER A 164 9.49 12.55 -10.47
CA SER A 164 9.63 11.77 -9.24
C SER A 164 8.59 12.16 -8.20
N ILE A 165 8.37 13.47 -8.02
CA ILE A 165 7.35 14.01 -7.12
C ILE A 165 5.95 13.59 -7.57
N ARG A 166 5.68 13.66 -8.89
CA ARG A 166 4.42 13.25 -9.52
C ARG A 166 4.10 11.78 -9.24
N GLN A 167 5.07 10.89 -9.47
CA GLN A 167 4.91 9.47 -9.17
C GLN A 167 4.61 9.20 -7.69
N LYS A 168 5.28 9.91 -6.78
CA LYS A 168 5.02 9.80 -5.34
C LYS A 168 3.57 10.14 -4.97
N TYR A 169 3.02 11.21 -5.54
CA TYR A 169 1.62 11.59 -5.27
C TYR A 169 0.61 10.64 -5.93
N LEU A 170 0.90 10.11 -7.13
CA LEU A 170 0.05 9.10 -7.77
C LEU A 170 0.00 7.79 -6.98
N GLN A 171 1.11 7.39 -6.34
CA GLN A 171 1.16 6.23 -5.46
C GLN A 171 0.40 6.46 -4.14
N GLN A 172 0.30 7.70 -3.68
CA GLN A 172 -0.41 8.11 -2.47
C GLN A 172 -1.86 8.51 -2.76
N ASN A 173 -2.59 7.70 -3.53
CA ASN A 173 -3.95 8.01 -3.99
C ASN A 173 -5.06 7.77 -2.95
N ARG A 174 -4.72 7.56 -1.67
CA ARG A 174 -5.69 7.27 -0.60
C ARG A 174 -5.51 8.17 0.62
N ILE A 175 -6.63 8.55 1.22
CA ILE A 175 -6.67 9.27 2.50
C ILE A 175 -6.91 8.25 3.61
N LYS A 176 -6.00 8.21 4.59
CA LYS A 176 -6.14 7.41 5.80
C LYS A 176 -7.07 8.12 6.80
N ARG A 177 -7.99 7.39 7.44
CA ARG A 177 -8.78 7.94 8.56
C ARG A 177 -7.93 8.00 9.82
N MET A 178 -8.03 9.10 10.58
CA MET A 178 -7.25 9.27 11.82
C MET A 178 -7.62 8.29 12.94
N VAL A 179 -8.84 7.76 12.94
CA VAL A 179 -9.36 6.88 14.02
C VAL A 179 -9.30 5.40 13.61
N ASN A 180 -9.10 5.10 12.32
CA ASN A 180 -9.04 3.73 11.81
C ASN A 180 -8.23 3.68 10.51
N GLU A 181 -6.95 3.35 10.61
CA GLU A 181 -6.04 3.32 9.46
C GLU A 181 -6.37 2.24 8.42
N GLU A 182 -7.10 1.19 8.80
CA GLU A 182 -7.54 0.11 7.90
C GLU A 182 -8.63 0.58 6.93
N LYS A 183 -9.37 1.65 7.29
CA LYS A 183 -10.39 2.28 6.44
C LYS A 183 -9.80 3.51 5.73
N SER A 184 -9.22 3.28 4.55
CA SER A 184 -8.76 4.33 3.64
C SER A 184 -9.71 4.52 2.45
N PHE A 185 -9.80 5.74 1.91
CA PHE A 185 -10.69 6.07 0.78
C PHE A 185 -9.87 6.63 -0.39
N PRO A 186 -10.22 6.31 -1.65
CA PRO A 186 -9.61 6.96 -2.81
C PRO A 186 -9.78 8.48 -2.74
N ILE A 187 -8.71 9.23 -3.06
CA ILE A 187 -8.76 10.71 -3.11
C ILE A 187 -9.84 11.20 -4.09
N GLU A 188 -10.11 10.44 -5.15
CA GLU A 188 -11.09 10.76 -6.20
C GLU A 188 -12.53 10.77 -5.72
N GLN A 189 -12.83 10.00 -4.67
CA GLN A 189 -14.16 9.93 -4.08
C GLN A 189 -14.40 11.06 -3.06
N ASN A 190 -13.43 11.97 -2.91
CA ASN A 190 -13.53 13.06 -1.96
C ASN A 190 -14.22 14.29 -2.58
N TYR A 191 -15.29 14.74 -1.93
CA TYR A 191 -15.98 15.97 -2.29
C TYR A 191 -15.31 17.15 -1.57
N ILE A 192 -14.60 17.99 -2.34
CA ILE A 192 -13.97 19.20 -1.81
C ILE A 192 -14.88 20.40 -2.09
N ASN A 193 -15.43 20.98 -1.03
CA ASN A 193 -16.17 22.25 -1.10
C ASN A 193 -15.23 23.42 -0.74
N LEU A 194 -14.82 24.20 -1.74
CA LEU A 194 -13.95 25.37 -1.56
C LEU A 194 -14.78 26.66 -1.59
N ALA A 195 -14.66 27.45 -0.53
CA ALA A 195 -15.22 28.79 -0.45
C ALA A 195 -14.18 29.79 0.04
N MET A 196 -14.08 30.95 -0.60
CA MET A 196 -13.38 32.10 -0.01
C MET A 196 -14.27 32.72 1.05
N VAL A 197 -13.70 32.91 2.24
CA VAL A 197 -14.31 33.69 3.31
C VAL A 197 -13.44 34.91 3.52
N GLU A 198 -14.01 36.11 3.42
CA GLU A 198 -13.24 37.33 3.67
C GLU A 198 -12.92 37.47 5.17
N THR A 199 -11.64 37.65 5.48
CA THR A 199 -11.09 37.61 6.85
C THR A 199 -11.72 38.64 7.78
N LYS A 200 -12.13 39.80 7.25
CA LYS A 200 -12.74 40.88 8.05
C LYS A 200 -14.13 40.50 8.55
N GLU A 201 -14.99 40.03 7.65
CA GLU A 201 -16.36 39.61 8.00
C GLU A 201 -16.37 38.40 8.92
N GLN A 202 -15.42 37.47 8.73
CA GLN A 202 -15.25 36.31 9.61
C GLN A 202 -14.90 36.74 11.03
N GLN A 203 -13.91 37.62 11.19
CA GLN A 203 -13.50 38.11 12.52
C GLN A 203 -14.61 38.88 13.22
N GLU A 204 -15.43 39.63 12.49
CA GLU A 204 -16.59 40.32 13.05
C GLU A 204 -17.68 39.35 13.51
N LYS A 205 -18.01 38.32 12.71
CA LYS A 205 -18.99 37.30 13.11
C LYS A 205 -18.50 36.47 14.29
N GLU A 206 -17.23 36.08 14.31
CA GLU A 206 -16.62 35.38 15.45
C GLU A 206 -16.64 36.23 16.73
N LYS A 207 -16.41 37.55 16.62
CA LYS A 207 -16.54 38.47 17.76
C LYS A 207 -17.99 38.64 18.22
N LYS A 208 -18.97 38.65 17.30
CA LYS A 208 -20.41 38.71 17.64
C LYS A 208 -20.87 37.46 18.38
N LEU A 209 -20.41 36.28 17.95
CA LEU A 209 -20.74 35.00 18.58
C LEU A 209 -20.13 34.84 19.97
N LYS A 210 -18.84 35.19 20.15
CA LYS A 210 -18.23 35.20 21.49
C LYS A 210 -18.99 36.12 22.46
N ARG A 211 -19.42 37.30 21.98
CA ARG A 211 -20.25 38.22 22.77
C ARG A 211 -21.65 37.68 23.08
N GLN A 212 -22.18 36.73 22.32
CA GLN A 212 -23.47 36.08 22.58
C GLN A 212 -23.31 34.90 23.55
N ASP A 213 -22.26 34.08 23.38
CA ASP A 213 -21.93 33.00 24.31
C ASP A 213 -21.62 33.56 25.71
N ASP A 214 -20.88 34.67 25.80
CA ASP A 214 -20.58 35.35 27.07
C ASP A 214 -21.83 35.95 27.74
N LYS A 215 -22.86 36.33 26.95
CA LYS A 215 -24.15 36.83 27.48
C LYS A 215 -25.07 35.71 27.94
N ASN A 216 -24.97 34.53 27.33
CA ASN A 216 -25.77 33.35 27.67
C ASN A 216 -25.14 32.49 28.78
N ALA A 217 -23.90 32.78 29.18
CA ALA A 217 -23.19 32.13 30.28
C ALA A 217 -23.48 32.75 31.66
N ALA A 218 -24.44 33.65 31.79
CA ALA A 218 -24.92 34.09 33.10
C ALA A 218 -25.55 32.90 33.85
N PRO A 219 -25.26 32.71 35.16
CA PRO A 219 -25.56 31.46 35.85
C PRO A 219 -27.07 31.33 36.10
N GLN A 220 -27.75 30.51 35.30
CA GLN A 220 -29.03 29.94 35.70
C GLN A 220 -28.76 28.81 36.71
N GLN A 221 -29.21 29.04 37.95
CA GLN A 221 -29.16 28.09 39.05
C GLN A 221 -29.80 26.76 38.63
N ARG A 222 -29.04 25.66 38.72
CA ARG A 222 -29.57 24.31 38.55
C ARG A 222 -30.37 23.92 39.79
N GLN A 223 -31.69 23.85 39.68
CA GLN A 223 -32.50 22.99 40.53
C GLN A 223 -32.43 21.57 39.96
N VAL A 224 -32.17 20.59 40.83
CA VAL A 224 -32.15 19.17 40.51
C VAL A 224 -33.53 18.64 40.87
N ASP A 225 -34.35 18.35 39.86
CA ASP A 225 -35.61 17.60 40.05
C ASP A 225 -35.40 16.15 39.60
N GLU A 226 -35.46 15.24 40.58
CA GLU A 226 -35.26 13.79 40.44
C GLU A 226 -36.52 13.05 39.98
N ASN A 227 -37.21 13.45 38.90
CA ASN A 227 -38.24 12.63 38.25
C ASN A 227 -38.68 13.19 36.89
N ALA A 228 -38.11 12.69 35.79
CA ALA A 228 -38.76 12.72 34.49
C ALA A 228 -38.16 11.67 33.54
N ASP A 229 -39.04 10.77 33.12
CA ASP A 229 -38.86 9.74 32.10
C ASP A 229 -38.25 10.27 30.80
N SER A 230 -37.39 9.43 30.22
CA SER A 230 -37.10 9.28 28.78
C SER A 230 -37.57 10.41 27.86
N GLN A 231 -36.80 11.49 27.78
CA GLN A 231 -36.86 12.43 26.65
C GLN A 231 -35.45 12.72 26.15
N GLN A 232 -35.17 12.14 24.98
CA GLN A 232 -34.22 12.57 23.96
C GLN A 232 -33.16 13.57 24.43
N TRP A 233 -31.94 13.08 24.67
CA TRP A 233 -30.73 13.84 24.42
C TRP A 233 -30.60 14.08 22.91
N GLN A 234 -31.49 14.89 22.34
CA GLN A 234 -31.10 15.69 21.19
C GLN A 234 -30.25 16.81 21.76
N ASP A 235 -28.97 16.50 21.99
CA ASP A 235 -27.94 17.52 21.83
C ASP A 235 -28.21 18.11 20.46
N GLY A 236 -28.85 19.29 20.46
CA GLY A 236 -29.19 20.03 19.27
C GLY A 236 -27.95 20.02 18.42
N VAL A 237 -27.98 19.23 17.34
CA VAL A 237 -26.97 19.21 16.31
C VAL A 237 -26.91 20.64 15.86
N ARG A 238 -25.95 21.38 16.45
CA ARG A 238 -25.65 22.77 16.17
C ARG A 238 -25.77 22.88 14.66
N GLY A 239 -26.71 23.74 14.22
CA GLY A 239 -27.07 23.94 12.82
C GLY A 239 -25.84 23.75 11.97
N THR A 240 -25.96 22.81 11.01
CA THR A 240 -24.86 22.30 10.19
C THR A 240 -23.87 23.42 9.93
N TYR A 241 -22.59 23.17 10.26
CA TYR A 241 -21.46 24.11 10.18
C TYR A 241 -21.43 24.97 8.91
N GLU A 242 -22.12 24.55 7.86
CA GLU A 242 -22.39 25.26 6.62
C GLU A 242 -23.06 26.63 6.78
N GLU A 243 -23.96 26.83 7.75
CA GLU A 243 -24.70 28.10 7.97
C GLU A 243 -23.82 29.20 8.60
N ILE A 244 -22.72 28.83 9.26
CA ILE A 244 -21.84 29.75 10.01
C ILE A 244 -20.90 30.54 9.08
N TYR A 245 -20.69 30.05 7.86
CA TYR A 245 -19.81 30.68 6.88
C TYR A 245 -20.64 31.62 5.98
N GLY A 246 -20.38 32.93 6.10
CA GLY A 246 -21.00 33.97 5.26
C GLY A 246 -20.79 33.75 3.75
N VAL A 247 -21.37 34.65 2.93
CA VAL A 247 -21.44 34.60 1.46
C VAL A 247 -20.23 33.89 0.86
N LYS A 248 -20.41 32.60 0.58
CA LYS A 248 -19.37 31.75 0.04
C LYS A 248 -19.27 32.07 -1.43
N THR A 249 -18.21 32.77 -1.83
CA THR A 249 -17.84 32.75 -3.23
C THR A 249 -17.18 31.40 -3.49
N SER A 250 -17.91 30.52 -4.18
CA SER A 250 -17.38 29.24 -4.63
C SER A 250 -16.17 29.49 -5.53
N ILE A 251 -15.10 28.74 -5.28
CA ILE A 251 -13.88 28.83 -6.09
C ILE A 251 -13.63 27.48 -6.69
N ASP A 252 -13.60 27.45 -8.00
CA ASP A 252 -13.02 26.34 -8.73
C ASP A 252 -11.53 26.23 -8.36
N VAL A 253 -11.10 25.04 -7.97
CA VAL A 253 -9.71 24.71 -7.65
C VAL A 253 -8.77 25.28 -8.70
N THR A 254 -9.09 25.16 -9.99
CA THR A 254 -8.26 25.64 -11.11
C THR A 254 -7.97 27.14 -11.05
N LYS A 255 -8.88 27.92 -10.46
CA LYS A 255 -8.85 29.38 -10.37
C LYS A 255 -8.28 29.90 -9.05
N ILE A 256 -7.80 29.04 -8.15
CA ILE A 256 -7.32 29.46 -6.82
C ILE A 256 -6.18 30.49 -6.87
N PHE A 257 -5.39 30.48 -7.95
CA PHE A 257 -4.30 31.42 -8.19
C PHE A 257 -4.66 32.63 -9.05
N ALA A 258 -5.91 32.75 -9.53
CA ALA A 258 -6.32 33.83 -10.43
C ALA A 258 -6.16 35.23 -9.81
N LYS A 259 -6.23 35.34 -8.47
CA LYS A 259 -6.02 36.60 -7.74
C LYS A 259 -4.54 36.91 -7.45
N CYS A 260 -3.61 36.00 -7.77
CA CYS A 260 -2.19 36.19 -7.53
C CYS A 260 -1.56 37.08 -8.60
N LYS A 261 -1.39 38.37 -8.30
CA LYS A 261 -0.82 39.38 -9.23
C LYS A 261 0.66 39.18 -9.57
N LYS A 262 1.38 38.34 -8.83
CA LYS A 262 2.82 38.06 -9.00
C LYS A 262 3.06 36.54 -8.98
N PRO A 263 4.08 36.02 -9.67
CA PRO A 263 4.48 34.63 -9.55
C PRO A 263 4.87 34.34 -8.10
N THR A 264 4.01 33.64 -7.37
CA THR A 264 4.22 33.28 -5.97
C THR A 264 4.89 31.91 -5.90
N LYS A 265 6.03 31.82 -5.20
CA LYS A 265 6.78 30.55 -5.06
C LYS A 265 6.24 29.66 -3.94
N LYS A 266 5.43 30.21 -3.03
CA LYS A 266 4.90 29.53 -1.84
C LYS A 266 3.47 29.99 -1.57
N VAL A 267 2.62 29.06 -1.17
CA VAL A 267 1.20 29.28 -0.86
C VAL A 267 0.94 28.75 0.54
N LEU A 268 0.28 29.54 1.37
CA LEU A 268 -0.10 29.16 2.74
C LEU A 268 -1.61 28.94 2.81
N VAL A 269 -2.03 27.75 3.22
CA VAL A 269 -3.45 27.42 3.43
C VAL A 269 -3.77 27.54 4.93
N LEU A 270 -4.59 28.53 5.29
CA LEU A 270 -5.00 28.80 6.67
C LEU A 270 -6.45 28.35 6.91
N GLY A 271 -6.73 27.90 8.13
CA GLY A 271 -8.05 27.44 8.54
C GLY A 271 -8.01 26.73 9.89
N ARG A 272 -9.15 26.66 10.59
CA ARG A 272 -9.28 26.02 11.91
C ARG A 272 -8.96 24.52 11.87
N ALA A 273 -8.69 23.91 13.02
CA ALA A 273 -8.51 22.45 13.12
C ALA A 273 -9.74 21.72 12.56
N GLY A 274 -9.54 20.55 11.93
CA GLY A 274 -10.64 19.73 11.39
C GLY A 274 -11.24 20.18 10.05
N ILE A 275 -10.99 21.41 9.57
CA ILE A 275 -11.61 21.96 8.35
C ILE A 275 -11.12 21.34 7.02
N GLY A 276 -10.28 20.31 7.07
CA GLY A 276 -9.84 19.60 5.85
C GLY A 276 -8.63 20.18 5.12
N LYS A 277 -7.81 21.04 5.75
CA LYS A 277 -6.60 21.63 5.11
C LYS A 277 -5.66 20.58 4.50
N SER A 278 -5.27 19.57 5.28
CA SER A 278 -4.35 18.52 4.83
C SER A 278 -4.96 17.69 3.70
N THR A 279 -6.25 17.39 3.82
CA THR A 279 -7.05 16.71 2.81
C THR A 279 -7.13 17.50 1.51
N PHE A 280 -7.34 18.80 1.59
CA PHE A 280 -7.32 19.72 0.46
C PHE A 280 -5.95 19.73 -0.24
N CYS A 281 -4.86 19.85 0.53
CA CYS A 281 -3.50 19.80 -0.03
C CYS A 281 -3.26 18.48 -0.79
N GLN A 282 -3.59 17.33 -0.18
CA GLN A 282 -3.45 16.02 -0.80
C GLN A 282 -4.27 15.89 -2.10
N TYR A 283 -5.52 16.35 -2.07
CA TYR A 283 -6.41 16.35 -3.22
C TYR A 283 -5.84 17.16 -4.39
N VAL A 284 -5.39 18.40 -4.12
CA VAL A 284 -4.82 19.29 -5.14
C VAL A 284 -3.53 18.70 -5.72
N THR A 285 -2.63 18.18 -4.87
CA THR A 285 -1.38 17.56 -5.33
C THR A 285 -1.62 16.32 -6.18
N TYR A 286 -2.63 15.51 -5.84
CA TYR A 286 -2.99 14.31 -6.60
C TYR A 286 -3.53 14.65 -7.98
N ARG A 287 -4.45 15.61 -8.07
CA ARG A 287 -5.03 16.04 -9.36
C ARG A 287 -4.01 16.76 -10.26
N TRP A 288 -3.12 17.56 -9.67
CA TRP A 288 -1.94 18.06 -10.39
C TRP A 288 -1.06 16.92 -10.91
N ALA A 289 -0.82 15.89 -10.09
CA ALA A 289 -0.02 14.74 -10.49
C ALA A 289 -0.71 13.87 -11.57
N LYS A 290 -2.03 13.90 -11.71
CA LYS A 290 -2.74 13.33 -12.86
C LYS A 290 -2.62 14.18 -14.13
N GLY A 291 -2.23 15.45 -14.01
CA GLY A 291 -2.22 16.41 -15.11
C GLY A 291 -3.58 17.10 -15.32
N GLU A 292 -4.48 17.01 -14.35
CA GLU A 292 -5.81 17.64 -14.41
C GLU A 292 -5.78 19.11 -13.96
N LEU A 293 -4.75 19.50 -13.19
CA LEU A 293 -4.58 20.85 -12.67
C LEU A 293 -3.20 21.38 -13.05
N TRP A 294 -3.15 22.64 -13.52
CA TRP A 294 -1.98 23.47 -13.87
C TRP A 294 -0.80 22.74 -14.55
N SER A 295 -0.53 23.13 -15.79
CA SER A 295 0.66 22.66 -16.50
C SER A 295 1.95 23.04 -15.78
N GLN A 296 2.98 22.20 -15.92
CA GLN A 296 4.30 22.53 -15.44
C GLN A 296 4.80 23.79 -16.19
N PRO A 297 5.46 24.74 -15.49
CA PRO A 297 6.20 25.78 -16.19
C PRO A 297 7.27 25.11 -17.05
N ASN A 298 7.37 25.54 -18.31
CA ASN A 298 8.38 25.08 -19.26
C ASN A 298 9.80 25.34 -18.74
#